data_AF-M2AX04-F1
#
_entry.id   AF-M2AX04-F1
#
_cell.length_a   1.000
_cell.length_b   1.000
_cell.length_c   1.000
_cell.angle_alpha   90.00
_cell.angle_beta   90.00
_cell.angle_gamma   90.00
#
_symmetry.space_group_name_H-M   'P 1'
#
loop_
_entity.id
_entity.type
_entity.pdbx_description
1 polymer ?
#
loop_
_entity_poly.entity_id
_entity_poly.type
_entity_poly.pdbx_seq_one_letter_code
_entity_poly.pdbx_strand_id
1 'polypeptide(L)' 'MIHRAPLHLLYLNVLVIATCGLIYELLAGTLASYLLGDSVTQFSLIIGVYLSALGFGAWLSQYVTTKL' A
#
# COMPACT_ATOMS: atom_id res chain seq x y z
N MET A 1 -21.79 -4.27 22.12
CA MET A 1 -20.65 -3.95 23.02
C MET A 1 -19.45 -3.63 22.15
N ILE A 2 -19.31 -2.36 21.77
CA ILE A 2 -18.12 -1.88 21.03
C ILE A 2 -17.02 -1.71 22.10
N HIS A 3 -16.08 -2.66 22.14
CA HIS A 3 -14.93 -2.54 23.02
C HIS A 3 -14.17 -1.29 22.58
N ARG A 4 -13.81 -0.41 23.52
CA ARG A 4 -13.03 0.81 23.28
C ARG A 4 -11.61 0.38 22.86
N ALA A 5 -11.45 -0.23 21.68
CA ALA A 5 -10.15 -0.44 21.08
C ALA A 5 -9.53 0.95 20.99
N PRO A 6 -8.40 1.18 21.66
CA PRO A 6 -7.87 2.53 21.73
C PRO A 6 -7.43 2.91 20.33
N LEU A 7 -7.97 4.00 19.81
CA LEU A 7 -7.82 4.44 18.42
C LEU A 7 -6.34 4.49 18.00
N HIS A 8 -5.44 4.75 18.96
CA HIS A 8 -3.99 4.72 18.78
C HIS A 8 -3.45 3.38 18.25
N LEU A 9 -4.03 2.24 18.66
CA LEU A 9 -3.56 0.89 18.32
C LEU A 9 -3.91 0.51 16.87
N LEU A 10 -5.04 1.03 16.38
CA LEU A 10 -5.48 0.86 14.99
C LEU A 10 -4.60 1.70 14.06
N TYR A 11 -4.34 2.97 14.40
CA TYR A 11 -3.41 3.80 13.63
C TYR A 11 -2.00 3.23 13.60
N LEU A 12 -1.50 2.70 14.72
CA LEU A 12 -0.19 2.04 14.77
C LEU A 12 -0.14 0.81 13.86
N ASN A 13 -1.18 -0.03 13.86
CA ASN A 13 -1.26 -1.18 12.96
C ASN A 13 -1.24 -0.74 11.49
N VAL A 14 -2.06 0.25 11.13
CA VAL A 14 -2.10 0.79 9.76
C VAL A 14 -0.75 1.38 9.37
N LEU A 15 -0.06 2.07 10.29
CA LEU A 15 1.27 2.64 10.05
C LEU A 15 2.33 1.55 9.80
N VAL A 16 2.32 0.47 10.57
CA VAL A 16 3.23 -0.67 10.38
C VAL A 16 2.94 -1.38 9.06
N ILE A 17 1.67 -1.65 8.76
CA ILE A 17 1.26 -2.33 7.52
C ILE A 17 1.63 -1.47 6.29
N ALA A 18 1.39 -0.15 6.34
CA ALA A 18 1.75 0.77 5.27
C ALA A 18 3.28 0.81 5.04
N THR A 19 4.06 0.85 6.12
CA THR A 19 5.53 0.85 6.04
C THR A 19 6.05 -0.47 5.46
N CYS A 20 5.48 -1.59 5.91
CA CYS A 20 5.81 -2.92 5.39
C CYS A 20 5.45 -3.04 3.89
N GLY A 21 4.29 -2.50 3.48
CA GLY A 21 3.88 -2.43 2.08
C GLY A 21 4.86 -1.65 1.20
N LEU A 22 5.35 -0.49 1.67
CA LEU A 22 6.38 0.27 0.97
C LEU A 22 7.70 -0.48 0.86
N ILE A 23 8.09 -1.24 1.89
CA ILE A 23 9.29 -2.08 1.85
C ILE A 23 9.13 -3.19 0.80
N TYR A 24 7.96 -3.85 0.72
CA TYR A 24 7.69 -4.87 -0.30
C TYR A 24 7.77 -4.33 -1.72
N GLU A 25 7.27 -3.11 -1.96
CA GLU A 25 7.37 -2.41 -3.23
C GLU A 25 8.83 -2.08 -3.60
N LEU A 26 9.62 -1.54 -2.66
CA LEU A 26 11.05 -1.30 -2.89
C LEU A 26 11.83 -2.60 -3.12
N LEU A 27 11.50 -3.67 -2.41
CA LEU A 27 12.11 -4.99 -2.62
C LEU A 27 11.78 -5.54 -4.00
N ALA A 28 10.52 -5.45 -4.43
CA ALA A 28 10.12 -5.87 -5.77
C ALA A 28 10.86 -5.07 -6.84
N GLY A 29 11.00 -3.74 -6.67
CA GLY A 29 11.72 -2.88 -7.62
C GLY A 29 13.21 -3.21 -7.74
N THR A 30 13.85 -3.52 -6.60
CA THR A 30 15.27 -3.92 -6.57
C THR A 30 15.49 -5.31 -7.12
N LEU A 31 14.66 -6.29 -6.77
CA LEU A 31 14.71 -7.66 -7.31
C LEU A 31 14.49 -7.68 -8.82
N ALA A 32 13.54 -6.90 -9.29
CA ALA A 32 13.25 -6.77 -10.71
C ALA A 32 14.46 -6.16 -11.45
N SER A 33 15.03 -5.08 -10.91
CA SER A 33 16.26 -4.44 -11.43
C SER A 33 17.43 -5.42 -11.51
N TYR A 34 17.54 -6.34 -10.55
CA TYR A 34 18.58 -7.36 -10.51
C TYR A 34 18.41 -8.45 -11.58
N LEU A 35 17.18 -8.70 -12.04
CA LEU A 35 16.83 -9.76 -12.99
C LEU A 35 16.68 -9.26 -14.45
N LEU A 36 16.25 -8.01 -14.68
CA LEU A 36 15.93 -7.49 -16.02
C LEU A 36 16.84 -6.36 -16.53
N GLY A 37 17.73 -5.81 -15.71
CA GLY A 37 18.78 -4.86 -16.14
C GLY A 37 18.31 -3.44 -16.47
N ASP A 38 17.02 -3.21 -16.71
CA ASP A 38 16.42 -1.88 -16.90
C ASP A 38 15.63 -1.46 -15.64
N SER A 39 16.36 -0.97 -14.64
CA SER A 39 15.82 -0.62 -13.31
C SER A 39 14.77 0.50 -13.33
N VAL A 40 14.78 1.34 -14.36
CA VAL A 40 13.95 2.55 -14.45
C VAL A 40 12.50 2.19 -14.79
N THR A 41 12.28 1.30 -15.75
CA THR A 41 10.93 0.91 -16.16
C THR A 41 10.22 0.09 -15.08
N GLN A 42 10.92 -0.82 -14.41
CA GLN A 42 10.32 -1.64 -13.35
C GLN A 42 10.05 -0.87 -12.06
N PHE A 43 10.96 0.00 -11.63
CA PHE A 43 10.71 0.87 -10.49
C PHE A 43 9.48 1.75 -10.75
N SER A 44 9.39 2.35 -11.94
CA SER A 44 8.26 3.18 -12.33
C SER A 44 6.94 2.40 -12.40
N LEU A 45 6.96 1.16 -12.90
CA LEU A 45 5.78 0.29 -12.98
C LEU A 45 5.27 -0.07 -11.58
N ILE A 46 6.18 -0.45 -10.67
CA ILE A 46 5.85 -0.86 -9.31
C ILE A 46 5.25 0.32 -8.52
N ILE A 47 5.94 1.47 -8.48
CA ILE A 47 5.39 2.68 -7.85
C ILE A 47 4.08 3.13 -8.53
N GLY A 48 3.99 3.02 -9.85
CA GLY A 48 2.78 3.36 -10.61
C GLY A 48 1.57 2.49 -10.24
N VAL A 49 1.77 1.17 -10.12
CA VAL A 49 0.74 0.22 -9.68
C VAL A 49 0.37 0.46 -8.22
N TYR A 50 1.34 0.74 -7.34
CA TYR A 50 1.09 1.06 -5.94
C TYR A 50 0.22 2.31 -5.77
N LEU A 51 0.58 3.41 -6.44
CA LEU A 51 -0.20 4.65 -6.42
C LEU A 51 -1.58 4.46 -7.05
N SER A 52 -1.68 3.63 -8.10
CA SER A 52 -2.97 3.28 -8.72
C SER A 52 -3.85 2.48 -7.77
N ALA A 53 -3.29 1.48 -7.08
CA ALA A 53 -4.01 0.67 -6.09
C ALA A 53 -4.44 1.49 -4.87
N LEU A 54 -3.60 2.41 -4.39
CA LEU A 54 -3.97 3.39 -3.36
C LEU A 54 -5.12 4.30 -3.81
N GLY A 55 -5.07 4.81 -5.04
CA GLY A 55 -6.15 5.62 -5.62
C GLY A 55 -7.47 4.83 -5.76
N PHE A 56 -7.38 3.60 -6.27
CA PHE A 56 -8.54 2.70 -6.40
C PHE A 56 -9.12 2.32 -5.04
N GLY A 57 -8.26 2.07 -4.05
CA GLY A 57 -8.65 1.79 -2.67
C GLY A 57 -9.34 2.97 -2.00
N ALA A 58 -8.85 4.20 -2.20
CA ALA A 58 -9.48 5.41 -1.69
C ALA A 58 -10.86 5.67 -2.33
N TRP A 59 -10.99 5.44 -3.64
CA TRP A 59 -12.26 5.53 -4.35
C TRP A 59 -13.28 4.49 -3.85
N LEU A 60 -12.85 3.23 -3.74
CA LEU A 60 -13.71 2.14 -3.27
C LEU A 60 -14.10 2.32 -1.79
N SER A 61 -13.20 2.88 -0.97
CA SER A 61 -13.48 3.20 0.44
C SER A 61 -14.64 4.17 0.59
N GLN A 62 -14.85 5.10 -0.35
CA GLN A 62 -16.02 5.98 -0.32
C GLN A 62 -17.31 5.20 -0.60
N TYR A 63 -17.30 4.26 -1.55
CA TYR A 63 -18.46 3.42 -1.88
C TYR A 63 -18.84 2.46 -0.76
N VAL A 64 -17.86 1.90 -0.05
CA VAL A 64 -18.10 1.00 1.10
C VAL A 64 -18.72 1.77 2.26
N THR A 65 -18.25 3.00 2.53
CA THR A 65 -18.88 3.90 3.53
C THR A 65 -20.30 4.30 3.15
N THR A 66 -20.61 4.46 1.86
CA THR A 66 -21.98 4.80 1.40
C THR A 66 -22.97 3.63 1.50
N LYS A 67 -22.51 2.40 1.75
CA LYS A 67 -23.35 1.19 1.78
C LYS A 67 -23.56 0.58 3.19
N LEU A 68 -23.10 1.23 4.26
CA LEU A 68 -23.32 0.79 5.65
C LEU A 68 -24.07 1.85 6.46
#